data_AF-A0A0H2RVE9-F1
#
_entry.id   AF-A0A0H2RVE9-F1
#
_cell.length_a   1.000
_cell.length_b   1.000
_cell.length_c   1.000
_cell.angle_alpha   90.00
_cell.angle_beta   90.00
_cell.angle_gamma   90.00
#
_symmetry.space_group_name_H-M   'P 1'
#
loop_
_entity.id
_entity.type
_entity.pdbx_description
1 polymer ?
#
loop_
_entity_poly.entity_id
_entity_poly.type
_entity_poly.pdbx_seq_one_letter_code
_entity_poly.pdbx_strand_id
1 'polypeptide(L)'
;MQERPTATHARWAESILAHNIVDVQHRPGIENPAADAISQMWQNRLHFLGDGSDWSVVPDWEARDKSAHPIFLVTPSEDEISPHPLEIRFTNDSFFMPIVLYLLGKPAGASVRERKRSKHRAESFFIQDDKLFKLNSRGTDRCPSVECVPSSEGFEIALREHQSKGHFGRDLLRLHLHDRFFWPGM
;
A
#
# COMPACT_ATOMS: atom_id res chain seq x y z
N MET A 1 -28.62 32.10 10.09
CA MET A 1 -27.19 31.89 9.75
C MET A 1 -26.71 30.79 10.69
N GLN A 2 -26.69 29.53 10.25
CA GLN A 2 -26.31 28.42 11.13
C GLN A 2 -24.79 28.44 11.31
N GLU A 3 -24.34 28.64 12.54
CA GLU A 3 -22.92 28.57 12.90
C GLU A 3 -22.39 27.17 12.60
N ARG A 4 -21.23 27.08 11.96
CA ARG A 4 -20.59 25.80 11.68
C ARG A 4 -20.18 25.17 13.02
N PRO A 5 -20.57 23.92 13.31
CA PRO A 5 -20.17 23.27 14.54
C PRO A 5 -18.64 23.18 14.60
N THR A 6 -18.08 23.33 15.79
CA THR A 6 -16.65 23.09 16.03
C THR A 6 -16.30 21.64 15.66
N ALA A 7 -15.06 21.38 15.25
CA ALA A 7 -14.62 20.06 14.76
C ALA A 7 -14.94 18.91 15.74
N THR A 8 -14.92 19.19 17.04
CA THR A 8 -15.32 18.22 18.08
C THR A 8 -16.80 17.87 18.00
N HIS A 9 -17.68 18.86 17.84
CA HIS A 9 -19.12 18.65 17.70
C HIS A 9 -19.47 17.98 16.36
N ALA A 10 -18.76 18.30 15.28
CA ALA A 10 -18.93 17.63 14.00
C ALA A 10 -18.60 16.13 14.10
N ARG A 11 -17.47 15.77 14.72
CA ARG A 11 -17.10 14.37 14.97
C ARG A 11 -18.10 13.65 15.87
N TRP A 12 -18.63 14.34 16.88
CA TRP A 12 -19.63 13.76 17.77
C TRP A 12 -20.95 13.49 17.03
N ALA A 13 -21.39 14.43 16.20
CA ALA A 13 -22.55 14.26 15.34
C ALA A 13 -22.36 13.12 14.34
N GLU A 14 -21.22 13.05 13.65
CA GLU A 14 -20.86 11.94 12.76
C GLU A 14 -20.84 10.60 13.51
N SER A 15 -20.31 10.56 14.74
CA SER A 15 -20.29 9.36 15.56
C SER A 15 -21.70 8.92 15.98
N ILE A 16 -22.59 9.84 16.33
CA ILE A 16 -23.99 9.52 16.66
C ILE A 16 -24.72 8.97 15.43
N LEU A 17 -24.51 9.59 14.27
CA LEU A 17 -25.13 9.14 13.01
C LEU A 17 -24.58 7.79 12.52
N ALA A 18 -23.31 7.49 12.81
CA ALA A 18 -22.67 6.25 12.41
C ALA A 18 -23.08 5.03 13.24
N HIS A 19 -23.68 5.22 14.42
CA HIS A 19 -24.06 4.13 15.33
C HIS A 19 -25.57 4.04 15.46
N ASN A 20 -26.09 2.81 15.43
CA ASN A 20 -27.49 2.54 15.78
C ASN A 20 -27.61 2.55 17.31
N ILE A 21 -27.96 3.71 17.89
CA ILE A 21 -28.15 3.85 19.33
C ILE A 21 -29.51 3.27 19.71
N VAL A 22 -29.49 2.01 20.14
CA VAL A 22 -30.70 1.26 20.55
C VAL A 22 -31.17 1.69 21.95
N ASP A 23 -30.23 1.96 22.86
CA ASP A 23 -30.51 2.38 24.24
C ASP A 23 -29.38 3.31 24.74
N VAL A 24 -29.72 4.26 25.61
CA VAL A 24 -28.77 5.19 26.22
C VAL A 24 -28.70 4.91 27.71
N GLN A 25 -27.58 4.32 28.12
CA GLN A 25 -27.35 3.95 29.52
C GLN A 25 -26.49 4.98 30.24
N HIS A 26 -26.90 5.34 31.46
CA HIS A 26 -26.04 6.06 32.37
C HIS A 26 -24.84 5.17 32.76
N ARG A 27 -23.61 5.64 32.51
CA ARG A 27 -22.41 4.96 33.04
C ARG A 27 -22.14 5.44 34.47
N PRO A 28 -22.13 4.54 35.46
CA PRO A 28 -21.92 4.93 36.85
C PRO A 28 -20.46 5.34 37.07
N GLY A 29 -20.20 6.65 37.03
CA GLY A 29 -18.93 7.26 37.45
C GLY A 29 -19.12 8.35 38.51
N ILE A 30 -20.34 8.85 38.67
CA ILE A 30 -20.79 9.75 39.72
C ILE A 30 -22.14 9.20 40.19
N GLU A 31 -22.29 8.89 41.48
CA GLU A 31 -23.53 8.33 42.02
C GLU A 31 -24.66 9.37 41.92
N ASN A 32 -25.44 9.31 40.83
CA ASN A 32 -26.67 10.07 40.67
C ASN A 32 -27.86 9.09 40.55
N PRO A 33 -28.46 8.68 41.68
CA PRO A 33 -29.51 7.67 41.70
C PRO A 33 -30.76 8.11 40.91
N ALA A 34 -31.01 9.41 40.78
CA ALA A 34 -32.13 9.92 39.99
C ALA A 34 -31.90 9.71 38.48
N ALA A 35 -30.68 9.96 37.99
CA ALA A 35 -30.34 9.78 36.57
C ALA A 35 -30.30 8.29 36.18
N ASP A 36 -29.80 7.43 37.07
CA ASP A 36 -29.76 5.98 36.84
C ASP A 36 -31.16 5.36 36.78
N ALA A 37 -32.05 5.76 37.70
CA ALA A 37 -33.45 5.34 37.69
C ALA A 37 -34.18 5.79 36.41
N ILE A 38 -33.86 6.98 35.90
CA ILE A 38 -34.44 7.49 34.64
C ILE A 38 -33.94 6.67 33.44
N SER A 39 -32.66 6.33 33.40
CA SER A 39 -32.07 5.54 32.32
C SER A 39 -32.65 4.13 32.23
N GLN A 40 -32.93 3.50 33.38
CA GLN A 40 -33.44 2.12 33.44
C GLN A 40 -34.97 2.02 33.32
N MET A 41 -35.72 3.13 33.35
CA MET A 41 -37.19 3.10 33.44
C MET A 41 -37.89 2.43 32.26
N TRP A 42 -37.20 2.27 31.13
CA TRP A 42 -37.75 1.74 29.87
C TRP A 42 -37.37 0.28 29.59
N GLN A 43 -36.44 -0.31 30.35
CA GLN A 43 -35.82 -1.61 30.03
C GLN A 43 -36.74 -2.83 30.20
N ASN A 44 -37.90 -2.68 30.86
CA ASN A 44 -38.84 -3.77 31.13
C ASN A 44 -40.31 -3.41 30.82
N ARG A 45 -40.55 -2.40 29.97
CA ARG A 45 -41.92 -2.11 29.53
C ARG A 45 -42.34 -3.10 28.45
N LEU A 46 -43.58 -3.56 28.55
CA LEU A 46 -44.24 -4.28 27.47
C LEU A 46 -44.42 -3.32 26.29
N HIS A 47 -44.08 -3.79 25.09
CA HIS A 47 -44.29 -3.07 23.84
C HIS A 47 -45.79 -3.05 23.50
N PHE A 48 -46.33 -1.88 23.16
CA PHE A 48 -47.74 -1.73 22.77
C PHE A 48 -47.85 -1.14 21.37
N LEU A 49 -48.86 -1.61 20.62
CA LEU A 49 -49.09 -1.15 19.26
C LEU A 49 -49.39 0.36 19.24
N GLY A 50 -48.51 1.16 18.61
CA GLY A 50 -48.59 2.62 18.52
C GLY A 50 -47.70 3.43 19.47
N ASP A 51 -46.89 2.80 20.33
CA ASP A 51 -45.95 3.49 21.22
C ASP A 51 -44.60 3.85 20.55
N GLY A 52 -44.46 3.53 19.26
CA GLY A 52 -43.25 3.73 18.47
C GLY A 52 -42.22 2.61 18.59
N SER A 53 -42.46 1.59 19.42
CA SER A 53 -41.61 0.38 19.51
C SER A 53 -41.93 -0.67 18.44
N ASP A 54 -43.06 -0.52 17.73
CA ASP A 54 -43.45 -1.37 16.60
C ASP A 54 -42.50 -1.27 15.39
N TRP A 55 -41.75 -0.16 15.29
CA TRP A 55 -40.82 0.07 14.19
C TRP A 55 -39.42 0.28 14.76
N SER A 56 -38.61 -0.78 14.70
CA SER A 56 -37.15 -0.64 14.81
C SER A 56 -36.59 -0.37 13.42
N VAL A 57 -35.63 0.56 13.33
CA VAL A 57 -34.83 0.69 12.11
C VAL A 57 -33.99 -0.58 12.00
N VAL A 58 -34.31 -1.40 11.00
CA VAL A 58 -33.50 -2.58 10.66
C VAL A 58 -32.04 -2.11 10.55
N PRO A 59 -31.10 -2.73 11.30
CA PRO A 59 -29.76 -2.17 11.54
C PRO A 59 -28.92 -1.98 10.28
N ASP A 60 -29.25 -2.67 9.20
CA ASP A 60 -28.42 -2.70 8.02
C ASP A 60 -29.08 -1.89 6.88
N TRP A 61 -28.60 -0.67 6.68
CA TRP A 61 -28.69 -0.05 5.35
C TRP A 61 -28.02 -0.95 4.28
N GLU A 62 -27.03 -1.77 4.69
CA GLU A 62 -26.41 -2.86 3.91
C GLU A 62 -27.36 -4.04 3.58
N ALA A 63 -28.44 -4.28 4.35
CA ALA A 63 -29.37 -5.37 4.07
C ALA A 63 -30.44 -4.96 3.03
N ARG A 64 -30.72 -3.66 2.93
CA ARG A 64 -31.59 -3.11 1.89
C ARG A 64 -30.87 -3.05 0.54
N ASP A 65 -29.59 -2.69 0.56
CA ASP A 65 -28.74 -2.69 -0.62
C ASP A 65 -27.92 -3.98 -0.67
N LYS A 66 -28.43 -5.00 -1.37
CA LYS A 66 -27.66 -6.20 -1.76
C LYS A 66 -26.42 -5.88 -2.62
N SER A 67 -26.04 -4.63 -2.79
CA SER A 67 -24.71 -4.23 -3.23
C SER A 67 -23.72 -4.34 -2.07
N ALA A 68 -23.46 -5.58 -1.65
CA ALA A 68 -22.22 -5.92 -0.95
C ALA A 68 -21.09 -5.35 -1.79
N HIS A 69 -20.47 -4.26 -1.31
CA HIS A 69 -19.55 -3.40 -2.05
C HIS A 69 -18.62 -4.18 -3.00
N PRO A 70 -18.93 -4.27 -4.31
CA PRO A 70 -18.08 -4.99 -5.27
C PRO A 70 -16.74 -4.27 -5.48
N ILE A 71 -16.63 -3.03 -4.97
CA ILE A 71 -15.43 -2.20 -4.97
C ILE A 71 -14.28 -2.86 -4.18
N PHE A 72 -14.60 -3.68 -3.16
CA PHE A 72 -13.59 -4.38 -2.37
C PHE A 72 -13.33 -5.82 -2.85
N LEU A 73 -14.00 -6.27 -3.91
CA LEU A 73 -13.78 -7.58 -4.48
C LEU A 73 -12.51 -7.56 -5.34
N VAL A 74 -11.37 -7.79 -4.70
CA VAL A 74 -10.11 -8.04 -5.43
C VAL A 74 -10.16 -9.48 -5.92
N THR A 75 -10.69 -9.69 -7.12
CA THR A 75 -10.50 -10.97 -7.83
C THR A 75 -9.05 -11.03 -8.28
N PRO A 76 -8.26 -12.05 -7.89
CA PRO A 76 -6.91 -12.20 -8.41
C PRO A 76 -7.02 -12.38 -9.92
N SER A 77 -6.48 -11.43 -10.68
CA SER A 77 -6.37 -11.55 -12.14
C SER A 77 -5.45 -12.71 -12.48
N GLU A 78 -5.76 -13.45 -13.54
CA GLU A 78 -4.95 -14.59 -14.03
C GLU A 78 -3.47 -14.20 -14.31
N ASP A 79 -3.20 -12.90 -14.47
CA ASP A 79 -1.87 -12.29 -14.57
C ASP A 79 -0.99 -12.50 -13.32
N GLU A 80 -1.56 -12.84 -12.15
CA GLU A 80 -0.77 -13.11 -10.93
C GLU A 80 0.03 -14.42 -11.01
N ILE A 81 -0.37 -15.34 -11.90
CA ILE A 81 0.18 -16.70 -11.96
C ILE A 81 1.39 -16.77 -12.92
N SER A 82 1.43 -15.88 -13.92
CA SER A 82 2.51 -15.87 -14.91
C SER A 82 3.73 -15.08 -14.38
N PRO A 83 4.96 -15.63 -14.45
CA PRO A 83 6.15 -14.90 -14.05
C PRO A 83 6.34 -13.66 -14.92
N HIS A 84 6.56 -12.51 -14.29
CA HIS A 84 6.81 -11.26 -15.02
C HIS A 84 8.12 -11.40 -15.82
N PRO A 85 8.26 -10.85 -17.03
CA PRO A 85 9.49 -10.96 -17.84
C PRO A 85 10.77 -10.51 -17.09
N LEU A 86 10.63 -9.50 -16.21
CA LEU A 86 11.71 -9.06 -15.31
C LEU A 86 12.15 -10.13 -14.30
N GLU A 87 11.24 -10.94 -13.77
CA GLU A 87 11.59 -12.03 -12.85
C GLU A 87 12.47 -13.06 -13.57
N ILE A 88 12.11 -13.38 -14.82
CA ILE A 88 12.87 -14.30 -15.67
C ILE A 88 14.29 -13.75 -15.93
N ARG A 89 14.38 -12.46 -16.32
CA ARG A 89 15.66 -11.80 -16.63
C ARG A 89 16.59 -11.73 -15.42
N PHE A 90 16.06 -11.46 -14.23
CA PHE A 90 16.86 -11.27 -13.02
C PHE A 90 16.99 -12.51 -12.14
N THR A 91 16.43 -13.67 -12.51
CA THR A 91 16.40 -14.91 -11.70
C THR A 91 17.70 -15.24 -10.96
N ASN A 92 18.84 -15.11 -11.64
CA ASN A 92 20.15 -15.48 -11.10
C ASN A 92 20.82 -14.38 -10.26
N ASP A 93 20.18 -13.22 -10.13
CA ASP A 93 20.79 -12.03 -9.54
C ASP A 93 20.25 -11.75 -8.13
N SER A 94 21.03 -12.15 -7.12
CA SER A 94 20.66 -12.02 -5.70
C SER A 94 20.42 -10.57 -5.27
N PHE A 95 21.00 -9.60 -5.97
CA PHE A 95 20.84 -8.19 -5.64
C PHE A 95 19.51 -7.61 -6.15
N PHE A 96 19.16 -7.88 -7.41
CA PHE A 96 18.00 -7.27 -8.06
C PHE A 96 16.70 -8.04 -7.82
N MET A 97 16.74 -9.36 -7.62
CA MET A 97 15.53 -10.16 -7.41
C MET A 97 14.62 -9.63 -6.29
N PRO A 98 15.12 -9.31 -5.08
CA PRO A 98 14.27 -8.75 -4.03
C PRO A 98 13.69 -7.38 -4.37
N ILE A 99 14.37 -6.59 -5.20
CA ILE A 99 13.91 -5.26 -5.64
C ILE A 99 12.78 -5.43 -6.66
N VAL A 100 12.98 -6.28 -7.67
CA VAL A 100 11.98 -6.58 -8.71
C VAL A 100 10.71 -7.16 -8.07
N LEU A 101 10.85 -8.14 -7.17
CA LEU A 101 9.71 -8.71 -6.46
C LEU A 101 8.94 -7.65 -5.67
N TYR A 102 9.65 -6.73 -5.00
CA TYR A 102 9.01 -5.66 -4.25
C TYR A 102 8.25 -4.68 -5.16
N LEU A 103 8.85 -4.29 -6.29
CA LEU A 103 8.21 -3.38 -7.26
C LEU A 103 6.99 -4.01 -7.93
N LEU A 104 6.99 -5.32 -8.11
CA LEU A 104 5.85 -6.09 -8.63
C LEU A 104 4.79 -6.41 -7.55
N GLY A 105 4.97 -5.95 -6.31
CA GLY A 105 4.03 -6.20 -5.21
C GLY A 105 4.09 -7.62 -4.63
N LYS A 106 5.04 -8.45 -5.06
CA LYS A 106 5.24 -9.82 -4.54
C LYS A 106 6.05 -9.80 -3.23
N PRO A 107 5.87 -10.79 -2.35
CA PRO A 107 6.61 -10.84 -1.09
C PRO A 107 8.12 -11.07 -1.32
N ALA A 108 8.92 -10.00 -1.23
CA ALA A 108 10.37 -10.00 -1.42
C ALA A 108 11.20 -10.64 -0.27
N GLY A 109 10.62 -11.59 0.48
CA GLY A 109 11.27 -12.26 1.59
C GLY A 109 10.29 -12.88 2.61
N ALA A 110 10.79 -13.85 3.37
CA ALA A 110 10.02 -14.55 4.40
C ALA A 110 9.93 -13.72 5.70
N SER A 111 10.98 -12.95 6.02
CA SER A 111 11.03 -12.13 7.23
C SER A 111 10.59 -10.68 7.00
N VAL A 112 9.97 -10.06 8.02
CA VAL A 112 9.66 -8.61 8.04
C VAL A 112 10.93 -7.77 7.82
N ARG A 113 12.08 -8.22 8.33
CA ARG A 113 13.37 -7.52 8.18
C ARG A 113 13.84 -7.51 6.73
N GLU A 114 13.67 -8.62 6.02
CA GLU A 114 14.02 -8.75 4.60
C GLU A 114 13.12 -7.86 3.75
N ARG A 115 11.81 -7.87 4.00
CA ARG A 115 10.85 -7.00 3.30
C ARG A 115 11.17 -5.52 3.48
N LYS A 116 11.50 -5.09 4.71
CA LYS A 116 11.93 -3.69 4.96
C LYS A 116 13.22 -3.34 4.22
N ARG A 117 14.18 -4.26 4.18
CA ARG A 117 15.44 -4.08 3.43
C ARG A 117 15.18 -3.96 1.93
N SER A 118 14.37 -4.84 1.36
CA SER A 118 14.00 -4.81 -0.06
C SER A 118 13.26 -3.54 -0.42
N LYS A 119 12.30 -3.10 0.42
CA LYS A 119 11.61 -1.81 0.29
C LYS A 119 12.60 -0.64 0.22
N HIS A 120 13.48 -0.54 1.21
CA HIS A 120 14.44 0.58 1.25
C HIS A 120 15.39 0.55 0.05
N ARG A 121 15.83 -0.63 -0.39
CA ARG A 121 16.64 -0.75 -1.61
C ARG A 121 15.88 -0.32 -2.85
N ALA A 122 14.60 -0.63 -2.95
CA ALA A 122 13.75 -0.31 -4.10
C ALA A 122 13.40 1.18 -4.22
N GLU A 123 13.62 2.01 -3.19
CA GLU A 123 13.31 3.46 -3.22
C GLU A 123 14.01 4.20 -4.38
N SER A 124 15.17 3.71 -4.82
CA SER A 124 15.92 4.29 -5.94
C SER A 124 15.69 3.59 -7.27
N PHE A 125 14.70 2.70 -7.38
CA PHE A 125 14.43 1.93 -8.60
C PHE A 125 12.97 2.07 -9.02
N PHE A 126 12.74 1.97 -10.32
CA PHE A 126 11.40 1.94 -10.89
C PHE A 126 11.37 1.07 -12.15
N ILE A 127 10.18 0.62 -12.51
CA ILE A 127 9.96 -0.15 -13.73
C ILE A 127 9.33 0.77 -14.77
N GLN A 128 9.88 0.77 -15.97
CA GLN A 128 9.33 1.47 -17.13
C GLN A 128 9.57 0.59 -18.37
N ASP A 129 8.55 0.41 -19.21
CA ASP A 129 8.63 -0.37 -20.46
C ASP A 129 9.27 -1.76 -20.28
N ASP A 130 8.83 -2.50 -19.25
CA ASP A 130 9.35 -3.83 -18.86
C ASP A 130 10.85 -3.88 -18.55
N LYS A 131 11.45 -2.73 -18.25
CA LYS A 131 12.86 -2.58 -17.86
C LYS A 131 12.98 -1.99 -16.46
N LEU A 132 14.03 -2.40 -15.77
CA LEU A 132 14.37 -1.87 -14.46
C LEU A 132 15.30 -0.67 -14.64
N PHE A 133 14.95 0.45 -14.04
CA PHE A 133 15.76 1.66 -14.04
C PHE A 133 16.17 2.04 -12.63
N LYS A 134 17.37 2.59 -12.49
CA LYS A 134 17.86 3.23 -11.27
C LYS A 134 17.72 4.73 -11.41
N LEU A 135 17.10 5.36 -10.44
CA LEU A 135 16.99 6.81 -10.31
C LEU A 135 18.29 7.36 -9.71
N ASN A 136 18.91 8.29 -10.42
CA ASN A 136 20.06 9.03 -9.92
C ASN A 136 19.55 10.28 -9.19
N SER A 137 19.73 10.32 -7.87
CA SER A 137 19.25 11.43 -7.04
C SER A 137 20.23 12.61 -6.98
N ARG A 138 21.45 12.48 -7.48
CA ARG A 138 22.46 13.55 -7.37
C ARG A 138 22.32 14.50 -8.55
N GLY A 139 22.22 15.80 -8.28
CA GLY A 139 22.18 16.84 -9.32
C GLY A 139 23.47 16.94 -10.17
N THR A 140 24.54 16.24 -9.78
CA THR A 140 25.80 16.14 -10.54
C THR A 140 25.77 15.03 -11.59
N ASP A 141 24.79 14.12 -11.54
CA ASP A 141 24.74 12.98 -12.43
C ASP A 141 24.23 13.44 -13.81
N ARG A 142 24.95 13.03 -14.86
CA ARG A 142 24.64 13.43 -16.25
C ARG A 142 23.31 12.86 -16.74
N CYS A 143 22.97 11.67 -16.28
CA CYS A 143 21.78 10.94 -16.69
C CYS A 143 20.84 10.80 -15.48
N PRO A 144 19.56 11.21 -15.62
CA PRO A 144 18.60 11.19 -14.52
C PRO A 144 18.23 9.76 -14.10
N SER A 145 18.28 8.83 -15.04
CA SER A 145 18.00 7.42 -14.83
C SER A 145 18.91 6.55 -15.71
N VAL A 146 19.20 5.35 -15.24
CA VAL A 146 20.14 4.41 -15.86
C VAL A 146 19.50 3.02 -15.89
N GLU A 147 19.62 2.29 -17.01
CA GLU A 147 19.06 0.94 -17.14
C GLU A 147 19.83 -0.05 -16.24
N CYS A 148 19.10 -0.83 -15.46
CA CYS A 148 19.68 -1.90 -14.64
C CYS A 148 19.74 -3.18 -15.44
N VAL A 149 20.89 -3.83 -15.38
CA VAL A 149 21.19 -5.05 -16.14
C VAL A 149 21.71 -6.11 -15.16
N PRO A 150 21.40 -7.40 -15.34
CA PRO A 150 21.98 -8.44 -14.50
C PRO A 150 23.50 -8.50 -14.66
N SER A 151 24.21 -8.93 -13.62
CA SER A 151 25.68 -8.91 -13.58
C SER A 151 26.34 -9.69 -14.72
N SER A 152 25.75 -10.81 -15.14
CA SER A 152 26.22 -11.63 -16.26
C SER A 152 26.14 -10.88 -17.60
N GLU A 153 24.99 -10.24 -17.87
CA GLU A 153 24.77 -9.47 -19.10
C GLU A 153 25.61 -8.17 -19.09
N GLY A 154 25.77 -7.54 -17.92
CA GLY A 154 26.64 -6.38 -17.73
C GLY A 154 28.10 -6.67 -18.09
N PHE A 155 28.61 -7.85 -17.72
CA PHE A 155 29.97 -8.28 -18.09
C PHE A 155 30.13 -8.45 -19.60
N GLU A 156 29.17 -9.08 -20.28
CA GLU A 156 29.20 -9.25 -21.73
C GLU A 156 29.14 -7.91 -22.47
N ILE A 157 28.30 -6.99 -22.00
CA ILE A 157 28.21 -5.62 -22.54
C ILE A 157 29.57 -4.92 -22.37
N ALA A 158 30.17 -4.99 -21.18
CA ALA A 158 31.47 -4.40 -20.93
C ALA A 158 32.57 -4.99 -21.84
N LEU A 159 32.59 -6.30 -22.04
CA LEU A 159 33.55 -6.97 -22.91
C LEU A 159 33.37 -6.57 -24.38
N ARG A 160 32.13 -6.51 -24.86
CA ARG A 160 31.80 -6.07 -26.23
C ARG A 160 32.23 -4.62 -26.47
N GLU A 161 31.91 -3.73 -25.53
CA GLU A 161 32.28 -2.31 -25.60
C GLU A 161 33.80 -2.13 -25.58
N HIS A 162 34.50 -2.87 -24.70
CA HIS A 162 35.96 -2.88 -24.66
C HIS A 162 36.60 -3.26 -25.99
N GLN A 163 36.10 -4.32 -26.63
CA GLN A 163 36.59 -4.77 -27.94
C GLN A 163 36.29 -3.76 -29.04
N SER A 164 35.07 -3.21 -29.07
CA SER A 164 34.63 -2.30 -30.14
C SER A 164 35.36 -0.96 -30.15
N LYS A 165 35.72 -0.43 -28.98
CA LYS A 165 36.30 0.90 -28.82
C LYS A 165 37.82 0.94 -28.73
N GLY A 166 38.48 -0.19 -29.00
CA GLY A 166 39.94 -0.25 -29.08
C GLY A 166 40.62 -0.47 -27.73
N HIS A 167 40.07 -1.35 -26.89
CA HIS A 167 40.68 -1.77 -25.62
C HIS A 167 40.88 -0.63 -24.61
N PHE A 168 39.88 0.22 -24.45
CA PHE A 168 39.92 1.26 -23.43
C PHE A 168 40.24 0.70 -22.04
N GLY A 169 41.07 1.43 -21.30
CA GLY A 169 41.35 1.15 -19.90
C GLY A 169 40.08 1.17 -19.05
N ARG A 170 40.13 0.48 -17.91
CA ARG A 170 38.98 0.24 -17.03
C ARG A 170 38.16 1.49 -16.73
N ASP A 171 38.81 2.60 -16.42
CA ASP A 171 38.13 3.79 -15.91
C ASP A 171 37.37 4.54 -17.02
N LEU A 172 37.91 4.56 -18.25
CA LEU A 172 37.21 5.13 -19.41
C LEU A 172 36.00 4.29 -19.79
N LEU A 173 36.15 2.96 -19.74
CA LEU A 173 35.08 2.03 -20.01
C LEU A 173 33.96 2.15 -18.96
N ARG A 174 34.33 2.25 -17.68
CA ARG A 174 33.39 2.47 -16.58
C ARG A 174 32.64 3.78 -16.74
N LEU A 175 33.33 4.87 -17.04
CA LEU A 175 32.72 6.18 -17.27
C LEU A 175 31.72 6.13 -18.43
N HIS A 176 32.08 5.46 -19.53
CA HIS A 176 31.18 5.33 -20.67
C HIS A 176 29.92 4.52 -20.34
N LEU A 177 30.06 3.42 -19.62
CA LEU A 177 28.94 2.53 -19.32
C LEU A 177 28.03 3.09 -18.22
N HIS A 178 28.58 3.86 -17.27
CA HIS A 178 27.82 4.43 -16.14
C HIS A 178 26.73 5.43 -16.60
N ASP A 179 26.88 6.00 -17.79
CA ASP A 179 25.86 6.88 -18.38
C ASP A 179 24.62 6.09 -18.87
N ARG A 180 24.74 4.78 -19.12
CA ARG A 180 23.67 3.97 -19.76
C ARG A 180 23.20 2.79 -18.93
N PHE A 181 24.12 2.13 -18.24
CA PHE A 181 23.87 0.87 -17.55
C PHE A 181 24.39 0.87 -16.10
N PHE A 182 23.70 0.12 -15.24
CA PHE A 182 24.07 -0.09 -13.85
C PHE A 182 23.94 -1.56 -13.47
N TRP A 183 24.98 -2.11 -12.82
CA TRP A 183 24.93 -3.43 -12.17
C TRP A 183 25.88 -3.48 -10.96
N PRO A 184 25.65 -4.38 -9.99
CA PRO A 184 26.56 -4.60 -8.87
C PRO A 184 27.92 -5.13 -9.36
N GLY A 185 29.01 -4.49 -8.92
CA GLY A 185 30.38 -4.92 -9.26
C GLY A 185 31.02 -4.20 -10.45
N MET A 186 30.35 -3.18 -10.99
CA MET A 186 30.88 -2.23 -11.98
C MET A 186 31.82 -1.19 -11.38
#